data_AF-A0A1W9L508-F1
#
_entry.id   AF-A0A1W9L508-F1
#
_cell.length_a   1.000
_cell.length_b   1.000
_cell.length_c   1.000
_cell.angle_alpha   90.00
_cell.angle_beta   90.00
_cell.angle_gamma   90.00
#
_symmetry.space_group_name_H-M   'P 1'
#
loop_
_entity.id
_entity.type
_entity.pdbx_description
1 polymer ?
#
loop_
_entity_poly.entity_id
_entity_poly.type
_entity_poly.pdbx_seq_one_letter_code
_entity_poly.pdbx_strand_id
1 'polypeptide(L)'
;MTYEQVLELISKLSQEVRELRSAQQETDKQIQETDKQLRSAQQETDKQIQKTGKQIKELATQIGGLGNKFGRFAEGLAFPSMEKILRQRFGLETISLRVKRQKAQGEELELDILAYRNGDNKAVFVVEVKSHLQSRELTQILKTLTKFPEFFPEHNDKKLYGMVAVVDANKEMRQKVIEAGLYLALIHDEQFDLQVPDDFQPQCFHQPEVLST
;
A
#
# COMPACT_ATOMS: atom_id res chain seq x y z
N MET A 1 -5.33 74.47 49.08
CA MET A 1 -6.24 73.30 49.16
C MET A 1 -6.77 73.23 50.57
N THR A 2 -8.09 73.26 50.75
CA THR A 2 -8.73 73.26 52.07
C THR A 2 -8.86 71.83 52.61
N TYR A 3 -9.05 71.68 53.92
CA TYR A 3 -9.25 70.38 54.56
C TYR A 3 -10.47 69.62 53.98
N GLU A 4 -11.55 70.33 53.67
CA GLU A 4 -12.74 69.77 53.00
C GLU A 4 -12.43 69.23 51.60
N GLN A 5 -11.61 69.94 50.81
CA GLN A 5 -11.19 69.47 49.49
C GLN A 5 -10.38 68.17 49.56
N VAL A 6 -9.58 67.98 50.62
CA VAL A 6 -8.81 66.75 50.85
C VAL A 6 -9.74 65.58 51.21
N LEU A 7 -10.74 65.81 52.08
CA LEU A 7 -11.71 64.78 52.46
C LEU A 7 -12.57 64.33 51.27
N GLU A 8 -12.99 65.27 50.42
CA GLU A 8 -13.73 64.96 49.20
C GLU A 8 -12.91 64.10 48.23
N LEU A 9 -11.61 64.42 48.06
CA LEU A 9 -10.70 63.64 47.22
C LEU A 9 -10.50 62.22 47.74
N ILE A 10 -10.34 62.05 49.06
CA ILE A 10 -10.21 60.74 49.72
C ILE A 10 -11.49 59.91 49.55
N SER A 11 -12.67 60.56 49.64
CA SER A 11 -13.95 59.89 49.43
C SER A 11 -14.11 59.39 47.99
N LYS A 12 -13.77 60.23 47.00
CA LYS A 12 -13.77 59.85 45.57
C LYS A 12 -12.80 58.71 45.27
N LEU A 13 -11.56 58.82 45.76
CA LEU A 13 -10.56 57.77 45.58
C LEU A 13 -10.99 56.43 46.24
N SER A 14 -11.61 56.49 47.41
CA SER A 14 -12.13 55.30 48.09
C SER A 14 -13.25 54.62 47.29
N GLN A 15 -14.06 55.41 46.58
CA GLN A 15 -15.09 54.89 45.70
C GLN A 15 -14.50 54.26 44.43
N GLU A 16 -13.55 54.94 43.76
CA GLU A 16 -12.85 54.40 42.59
C GLU A 16 -12.10 53.10 42.90
N VAL A 17 -11.46 53.01 44.07
CA VAL A 17 -10.78 51.78 44.52
C VAL A 17 -11.77 50.62 44.73
N ARG A 18 -12.99 50.89 45.20
CA ARG A 18 -14.03 49.85 45.32
C ARG A 18 -14.51 49.40 43.95
N GLU A 19 -14.77 50.33 43.05
CA GLU A 19 -15.21 50.05 41.68
C GLU A 19 -14.15 49.24 40.92
N LEU A 20 -12.87 49.61 41.03
CA LEU A 20 -11.74 48.85 40.47
C LEU A 20 -11.65 47.43 41.02
N ARG A 21 -11.82 47.24 42.34
CA ARG A 21 -11.83 45.89 42.94
C ARG A 21 -12.99 45.04 42.44
N SER A 22 -14.17 45.63 42.29
CA SER A 22 -15.32 44.94 41.73
C SER A 22 -15.09 44.56 40.26
N ALA A 23 -14.53 45.46 39.45
CA ALA A 23 -14.18 45.19 38.06
C ALA A 23 -13.10 44.09 37.92
N GLN A 24 -12.09 44.08 38.80
CA GLN A 24 -11.08 43.00 38.84
C GLN A 24 -11.72 41.64 39.18
N GLN A 25 -12.58 41.58 40.20
CA GLN A 25 -13.26 40.33 40.57
C GLN A 25 -14.14 39.78 39.45
N GLU A 26 -14.81 40.67 38.70
CA GLU A 26 -15.61 40.27 37.55
C GLU A 26 -14.74 39.78 36.39
N THR A 27 -13.61 40.45 36.14
CA THR A 27 -12.62 40.03 35.13
C THR A 27 -12.03 38.66 35.47
N ASP A 28 -11.67 38.41 36.74
CA ASP A 28 -11.14 37.12 37.18
C ASP A 28 -12.15 35.98 36.97
N LYS A 29 -13.44 36.23 37.22
CA LYS A 29 -14.51 35.26 36.93
C LYS A 29 -14.65 34.98 35.44
N GLN A 30 -14.64 36.02 34.60
CA GLN A 30 -14.73 35.87 33.15
C GLN A 30 -13.52 35.09 32.59
N ILE A 31 -12.31 35.32 33.11
CA ILE A 31 -11.12 34.56 32.73
C ILE A 31 -11.27 33.09 33.12
N GLN A 32 -11.69 32.79 34.36
CA GLN A 32 -11.90 31.40 34.80
C GLN A 32 -12.96 30.67 33.97
N GLU A 33 -14.03 31.36 33.59
CA GLU A 33 -15.08 30.80 32.74
C GLU A 33 -14.57 30.56 31.31
N THR A 34 -13.83 31.51 30.75
CA THR A 34 -13.20 31.39 29.43
C THR A 34 -12.21 30.23 29.40
N ASP A 35 -11.35 30.09 30.41
CA ASP A 35 -10.39 28.99 30.53
C ASP A 35 -11.10 27.63 30.59
N LYS A 36 -12.22 27.55 31.33
CA LYS A 36 -13.02 26.33 31.41
C LYS A 36 -13.67 25.99 30.07
N GLN A 37 -14.20 26.97 29.35
CA GLN A 37 -14.75 26.79 28.01
C GLN A 37 -13.66 26.35 27.02
N LEU A 38 -12.49 26.97 27.06
CA LEU A 38 -11.36 26.66 26.19
C LEU A 38 -10.86 25.22 26.40
N ARG A 39 -10.70 24.79 27.66
CA ARG A 39 -10.32 23.41 27.99
C ARG A 39 -11.35 22.40 27.50
N SER A 40 -12.64 22.73 27.63
CA SER A 40 -13.72 21.85 27.17
C SER A 40 -13.73 21.73 25.65
N ALA A 41 -13.58 22.84 24.94
CA ALA A 41 -13.48 22.88 23.48
C ALA A 41 -12.24 22.12 22.96
N GLN A 42 -11.09 22.26 23.64
CA GLN A 42 -9.87 21.50 23.31
C GLN A 42 -10.09 20.00 23.48
N GLN A 43 -10.66 19.56 24.60
CA GLN A 43 -10.96 18.14 24.82
C GLN A 43 -11.95 17.57 23.80
N GLU A 44 -12.95 18.35 23.39
CA GLU A 44 -13.88 17.94 22.33
C GLU A 44 -13.20 17.85 20.97
N THR A 45 -12.34 18.81 20.65
CA THR A 45 -11.51 18.81 19.44
C THR A 45 -10.59 17.58 19.40
N ASP A 46 -9.90 17.26 20.50
CA ASP A 46 -9.03 16.08 20.59
C ASP A 46 -9.80 14.78 20.37
N LYS A 47 -11.00 14.66 20.95
CA LYS A 47 -11.89 13.52 20.74
C LYS A 47 -12.34 13.40 19.28
N GLN A 48 -12.69 14.51 18.65
CA GLN A 48 -13.06 14.54 17.24
C GLN A 48 -11.90 14.12 16.34
N ILE A 49 -10.69 14.65 16.58
CA ILE A 49 -9.48 14.30 15.83
C ILE A 49 -9.19 12.80 15.96
N GLN A 50 -9.26 12.24 17.17
CA GLN A 50 -9.06 10.80 17.39
C GLN A 50 -10.11 9.94 16.65
N LYS A 51 -11.38 10.36 16.67
CA LYS A 51 -12.46 9.66 15.97
C LYS A 51 -12.25 9.69 14.46
N THR A 52 -11.93 10.86 13.90
CA THR A 52 -11.61 11.03 12.48
C THR A 52 -10.39 10.19 12.09
N GLY A 53 -9.34 10.16 12.90
CA GLY A 53 -8.16 9.33 12.66
C GLY A 53 -8.47 7.83 12.60
N LYS A 54 -9.40 7.34 13.42
CA LYS A 54 -9.89 5.95 13.36
C LYS A 54 -10.67 5.68 12.07
N GLN A 55 -11.59 6.58 11.70
CA GLN A 55 -12.37 6.45 10.47
C GLN A 55 -11.49 6.44 9.22
N ILE A 56 -10.45 7.28 9.17
CA ILE A 56 -9.49 7.29 8.06
C ILE A 56 -8.75 5.96 7.96
N LYS A 57 -8.32 5.36 9.08
CA LYS A 57 -7.65 4.04 9.09
C LYS A 57 -8.58 2.91 8.63
N GLU A 58 -9.84 2.93 9.07
CA GLU A 58 -10.85 1.96 8.64
C GLU A 58 -11.11 2.09 7.14
N LEU A 59 -11.27 3.32 6.64
CA LEU A 59 -11.46 3.58 5.22
C LEU A 59 -10.26 3.12 4.39
N ALA A 60 -9.03 3.40 4.83
CA ALA A 60 -7.82 2.93 4.17
C ALA A 60 -7.76 1.39 4.09
N THR A 61 -8.17 0.71 5.17
CA THR A 61 -8.26 -0.75 5.22
C THR A 61 -9.32 -1.28 4.25
N GLN A 62 -10.50 -0.66 4.19
CA GLN A 62 -11.57 -1.05 3.27
C GLN A 62 -11.18 -0.83 1.81
N ILE A 63 -10.57 0.33 1.48
CA ILE A 63 -10.08 0.64 0.13
C ILE A 63 -8.99 -0.36 -0.28
N GLY A 64 -8.05 -0.69 0.60
CA GLY A 64 -7.05 -1.74 0.35
C GLY A 64 -7.70 -3.11 0.09
N GLY A 65 -8.73 -3.46 0.86
CA GLY A 65 -9.51 -4.68 0.65
C GLY A 65 -10.23 -4.73 -0.69
N LEU A 66 -10.71 -3.60 -1.21
CA LEU A 66 -11.30 -3.51 -2.55
C LEU A 66 -10.27 -3.75 -3.65
N GLY A 67 -9.07 -3.15 -3.57
CA GLY A 67 -7.99 -3.40 -4.53
C GLY A 67 -7.61 -4.88 -4.65
N ASN A 68 -7.53 -5.59 -3.52
CA ASN A 68 -7.28 -7.05 -3.51
C ASN A 68 -8.41 -7.83 -4.20
N LYS A 69 -9.68 -7.44 -4.00
CA LYS A 69 -10.82 -8.08 -4.68
C LYS A 69 -10.82 -7.82 -6.19
N PHE A 70 -10.43 -6.63 -6.62
CA PHE A 70 -10.28 -6.30 -8.05
C PHE A 70 -9.19 -7.13 -8.72
N GLY A 71 -8.04 -7.32 -8.06
CA GLY A 71 -6.98 -8.21 -8.56
C GLY A 71 -7.48 -9.65 -8.74
N ARG A 72 -8.20 -10.19 -7.74
CA ARG A 72 -8.81 -11.53 -7.80
C ARG A 72 -9.88 -11.68 -8.87
N PHE A 73 -10.62 -10.61 -9.16
CA PHE A 73 -11.64 -10.62 -10.20
C PHE A 73 -11.00 -10.60 -11.60
N ALA A 74 -9.99 -9.76 -11.81
CA ALA A 74 -9.21 -9.73 -13.04
C ALA A 74 -8.48 -11.07 -13.28
N GLU A 75 -7.91 -11.66 -12.23
CA GLU A 75 -7.36 -13.03 -12.25
C GLU A 75 -8.41 -14.03 -12.73
N GLY A 76 -9.58 -14.08 -12.09
CA GLY A 76 -10.63 -15.05 -12.38
C GLY A 76 -11.19 -14.94 -13.80
N LEU A 77 -11.40 -13.72 -14.31
CA LEU A 77 -11.91 -13.49 -15.66
C LEU A 77 -10.87 -13.81 -16.73
N ALA A 78 -9.61 -13.41 -16.53
CA ALA A 78 -8.55 -13.61 -17.51
C ALA A 78 -7.94 -15.02 -17.48
N PHE A 79 -8.22 -15.81 -16.43
CA PHE A 79 -7.59 -17.11 -16.22
C PHE A 79 -7.70 -18.07 -17.42
N PRO A 80 -8.87 -18.28 -18.05
CA PRO A 80 -8.96 -19.19 -19.20
C PRO A 80 -8.06 -18.76 -20.37
N SER A 81 -8.01 -17.46 -20.67
CA SER A 81 -7.15 -16.91 -21.73
C SER A 81 -5.67 -17.01 -21.38
N MET A 82 -5.34 -16.71 -20.12
CA MET A 82 -3.97 -16.81 -19.61
C MET A 82 -3.46 -18.24 -19.59
N GLU A 83 -4.26 -19.20 -19.09
CA GLU A 83 -3.94 -20.62 -19.11
C GLU A 83 -3.64 -21.09 -20.53
N LYS A 84 -4.48 -20.70 -21.49
CA LYS A 84 -4.26 -21.00 -22.91
C LYS A 84 -2.91 -20.48 -23.40
N ILE A 85 -2.52 -19.26 -23.07
CA ILE A 85 -1.23 -18.68 -23.49
C ILE A 85 -0.04 -19.33 -22.79
N LEU A 86 -0.12 -19.57 -21.49
CA LEU A 86 0.92 -20.25 -20.72
C LEU A 86 1.17 -21.67 -21.28
N ARG A 87 0.12 -22.39 -21.68
CA ARG A 87 0.25 -23.70 -22.32
C ARG A 87 0.76 -23.60 -23.76
N GLN A 88 0.12 -22.78 -24.61
CA GLN A 88 0.39 -22.78 -26.05
C GLN A 88 1.69 -22.08 -26.43
N ARG A 89 2.01 -20.94 -25.81
CA ARG A 89 3.23 -20.17 -26.15
C ARG A 89 4.44 -20.62 -25.36
N PHE A 90 4.26 -20.98 -24.08
CA PHE A 90 5.37 -21.29 -23.18
C PHE A 90 5.52 -22.80 -22.91
N GLY A 91 4.55 -23.62 -23.29
CA GLY A 91 4.59 -25.07 -23.07
C GLY A 91 4.53 -25.44 -21.59
N LEU A 92 3.90 -24.61 -20.75
CA LEU A 92 3.79 -24.86 -19.31
C LEU A 92 2.70 -25.89 -19.06
N GLU A 93 3.06 -26.96 -18.35
CA GLU A 93 2.21 -28.14 -18.17
C GLU A 93 1.41 -28.04 -16.88
N THR A 94 2.06 -27.58 -15.81
CA THR A 94 1.44 -27.33 -14.51
C THR A 94 1.22 -25.84 -14.34
N ILE A 95 0.00 -25.46 -13.98
CA ILE A 95 -0.41 -24.09 -13.68
C ILE A 95 -1.21 -24.12 -12.38
N SER A 96 -0.71 -23.44 -11.36
CA SER A 96 -1.30 -23.39 -10.02
C SER A 96 -1.62 -21.95 -9.66
N LEU A 97 -2.85 -21.72 -9.22
CA LEU A 97 -3.30 -20.43 -8.70
C LEU A 97 -3.06 -20.34 -7.19
N ARG A 98 -2.77 -19.13 -6.70
CA ARG A 98 -2.71 -18.78 -5.28
C ARG A 98 -1.80 -19.68 -4.47
N VAL A 99 -0.56 -19.78 -4.93
CA VAL A 99 0.44 -20.63 -4.29
C VAL A 99 1.00 -19.90 -3.08
N LYS A 100 0.79 -20.48 -1.90
CA LYS A 100 1.36 -19.99 -0.63
C LYS A 100 2.39 -20.97 -0.11
N ARG A 101 3.55 -20.46 0.31
CA ARG A 101 4.59 -21.20 1.03
C ARG A 101 4.96 -20.47 2.30
N GLN A 102 5.02 -21.21 3.40
CA GLN A 102 5.49 -20.73 4.67
C GLN A 102 6.76 -21.49 5.08
N LYS A 103 7.82 -20.78 5.45
CA LYS A 103 9.04 -21.37 6.03
C LYS A 103 8.87 -21.55 7.54
N ALA A 104 9.67 -22.45 8.12
CA ALA A 104 9.67 -22.73 9.56
C ALA A 104 9.94 -21.48 10.44
N GLN A 105 10.59 -20.46 9.89
CA GLN A 105 10.90 -19.19 10.55
C GLN A 105 9.73 -18.19 10.54
N GLY A 106 8.55 -18.58 10.03
CA GLY A 106 7.34 -17.75 9.99
C GLY A 106 7.24 -16.85 8.76
N GLU A 107 8.25 -16.83 7.88
CA GLU A 107 8.18 -16.10 6.61
C GLU A 107 7.18 -16.77 5.65
N GLU A 108 6.31 -15.97 5.02
CA GLU A 108 5.36 -16.41 4.00
C GLU A 108 5.68 -15.76 2.65
N LEU A 109 5.53 -16.54 1.58
CA LEU A 109 5.52 -16.07 0.21
C LEU A 109 4.22 -16.52 -0.46
N GLU A 110 3.48 -15.56 -1.01
CA GLU A 110 2.27 -15.80 -1.80
C GLU A 110 2.54 -15.38 -3.24
N LEU A 111 2.18 -16.26 -4.18
CA LEU A 111 2.28 -16.06 -5.61
C LEU A 111 0.87 -16.15 -6.20
N ASP A 112 0.50 -15.20 -7.06
CA ASP A 112 -0.78 -15.25 -7.76
C ASP A 112 -0.83 -16.51 -8.64
N ILE A 113 0.23 -16.77 -9.41
CA ILE A 113 0.32 -17.95 -10.28
C ILE A 113 1.74 -18.48 -10.31
N LEU A 114 1.84 -19.80 -10.18
CA LEU A 114 3.04 -20.57 -10.42
C LEU A 114 2.79 -21.53 -11.57
N ALA A 115 3.56 -21.38 -12.65
CA ALA A 115 3.45 -22.25 -13.82
C ALA A 115 4.81 -22.83 -14.19
N TYR A 116 4.88 -24.12 -14.52
CA TYR A 116 6.15 -24.76 -14.85
C TYR A 116 6.00 -25.89 -15.85
N ARG A 117 7.11 -26.22 -16.48
CA ARG A 117 7.28 -27.41 -17.32
C ARG A 117 8.50 -28.19 -16.89
N ASN A 118 8.40 -29.51 -17.03
CA ASN A 118 9.51 -30.42 -16.83
C ASN A 118 10.05 -30.91 -18.20
N GLY A 119 11.08 -31.76 -18.20
CA GLY A 119 11.72 -32.25 -19.44
C GLY A 119 13.05 -31.57 -19.75
N ASP A 120 13.45 -31.53 -21.02
CA ASP A 120 14.79 -31.08 -21.42
C ASP A 120 15.01 -29.57 -21.28
N ASN A 121 13.93 -28.77 -21.32
CA ASN A 121 13.97 -27.32 -21.19
C ASN A 121 13.16 -26.84 -19.97
N LYS A 122 13.56 -27.31 -18.78
CA LYS A 122 12.85 -27.02 -17.52
C LYS A 122 12.78 -25.52 -17.25
N ALA A 123 11.56 -25.04 -17.02
CA ALA A 123 11.32 -23.64 -16.70
C ALA A 123 10.19 -23.51 -15.68
N VAL A 124 10.29 -22.47 -14.86
CA VAL A 124 9.27 -22.04 -13.90
C VAL A 124 9.01 -20.56 -14.10
N PHE A 125 7.73 -20.20 -14.10
CA PHE A 125 7.22 -18.86 -14.30
C PHE A 125 6.42 -18.47 -13.06
N VAL A 126 6.77 -17.32 -12.52
CA VAL A 126 5.95 -16.62 -11.52
C VAL A 126 5.19 -15.52 -12.24
N VAL A 127 3.86 -15.58 -12.21
CA VAL A 127 2.99 -14.55 -12.79
C VAL A 127 2.30 -13.78 -11.68
N GLU A 128 2.41 -12.46 -11.74
CA GLU A 128 1.80 -11.52 -10.81
C GLU A 128 0.72 -10.69 -11.51
N VAL A 129 -0.48 -10.66 -10.94
CA VAL A 129 -1.64 -9.97 -11.51
C VAL A 129 -1.85 -8.66 -10.74
N LYS A 130 -1.99 -7.54 -11.47
CA LYS A 130 -2.24 -6.22 -10.89
C LYS A 130 -3.33 -5.48 -11.66
N SER A 131 -4.22 -4.79 -10.94
CA SER A 131 -5.19 -3.90 -11.59
C SER A 131 -4.52 -2.65 -12.14
N HIS A 132 -3.55 -2.11 -11.41
CA HIS A 132 -2.73 -0.99 -11.85
C HIS A 132 -1.30 -1.22 -11.38
N LEU A 133 -0.31 -1.01 -12.25
CA LEU A 133 1.10 -1.26 -11.91
C LEU A 133 1.86 0.03 -11.60
N GLN A 134 2.45 0.08 -10.42
CA GLN A 134 3.30 1.16 -9.92
C GLN A 134 4.75 0.68 -9.69
N SER A 135 5.71 1.61 -9.64
CA SER A 135 7.14 1.31 -9.41
C SER A 135 7.40 0.48 -8.15
N ARG A 136 6.65 0.73 -7.07
CA ARG A 136 6.76 -0.03 -5.81
C ARG A 136 6.37 -1.49 -5.99
N GLU A 137 5.38 -1.77 -6.82
CA GLU A 137 4.89 -3.13 -7.07
C GLU A 137 5.88 -3.88 -7.95
N LEU A 138 6.44 -3.24 -8.98
CA LEU A 138 7.53 -3.82 -9.77
C LEU A 138 8.72 -4.21 -8.89
N THR A 139 9.11 -3.34 -7.95
CA THR A 139 10.18 -3.65 -6.98
C THR A 139 9.83 -4.85 -6.11
N GLN A 140 8.57 -4.98 -5.70
CA GLN A 140 8.11 -6.12 -4.89
C GLN A 140 8.13 -7.43 -5.69
N ILE A 141 7.71 -7.41 -6.95
CA ILE A 141 7.72 -8.57 -7.85
C ILE A 141 9.16 -9.07 -8.06
N LEU A 142 10.11 -8.16 -8.28
CA LEU A 142 11.53 -8.51 -8.42
C LEU A 142 12.08 -9.15 -7.13
N LYS A 143 11.72 -8.61 -5.96
CA LYS A 143 12.08 -9.22 -4.66
C LYS A 143 11.49 -10.62 -4.49
N THR A 144 10.25 -10.83 -4.91
CA THR A 144 9.61 -12.15 -4.91
C THR A 144 10.41 -13.14 -5.77
N LEU A 145 10.79 -12.75 -6.99
CA LEU A 145 11.61 -13.58 -7.88
C LEU A 145 12.98 -13.90 -7.29
N THR A 146 13.65 -12.93 -6.66
CA THR A 146 14.94 -13.17 -5.99
C THR A 146 14.82 -14.18 -4.84
N LYS A 147 13.74 -14.12 -4.06
CA LYS A 147 13.52 -15.03 -2.92
C LYS A 147 12.98 -16.40 -3.33
N PHE A 148 12.39 -16.51 -4.52
CA PHE A 148 11.69 -17.71 -4.98
C PHE A 148 12.49 -19.01 -4.79
N PRO A 149 13.79 -19.12 -5.16
CA PRO A 149 14.55 -20.36 -5.02
C PRO A 149 14.66 -20.89 -3.58
N GLU A 150 14.59 -19.99 -2.60
CA GLU A 150 14.63 -20.37 -1.19
C GLU A 150 13.29 -20.92 -0.67
N PHE A 151 12.17 -20.47 -1.26
CA PHE A 151 10.83 -20.91 -0.88
C PHE A 151 10.37 -22.14 -1.64
N PHE A 152 10.92 -22.36 -2.83
CA PHE A 152 10.56 -23.45 -3.72
C PHE A 152 11.80 -24.21 -4.22
N PRO A 153 12.57 -24.86 -3.31
CA PRO A 153 13.77 -25.60 -3.69
C PRO A 153 13.49 -26.73 -4.70
N GLU A 154 12.25 -27.25 -4.77
CA GLU A 154 11.80 -28.22 -5.78
C GLU A 154 11.83 -27.70 -7.24
N HIS A 155 12.08 -26.41 -7.43
CA HIS A 155 12.21 -25.76 -8.73
C HIS A 155 13.61 -25.21 -9.02
N ASN A 156 14.60 -25.47 -8.17
CA ASN A 156 15.98 -24.98 -8.37
C ASN A 156 16.69 -25.59 -9.59
N ASP A 157 16.18 -26.70 -10.11
CA ASP A 157 16.63 -27.33 -11.35
C ASP A 157 16.03 -26.69 -12.61
N LYS A 158 15.25 -25.60 -12.49
CA LYS A 158 14.51 -24.94 -13.57
C LYS A 158 14.99 -23.51 -13.76
N LYS A 159 14.92 -23.01 -15.00
CA LYS A 159 15.10 -21.58 -15.28
C LYS A 159 13.91 -20.80 -14.73
N LEU A 160 14.15 -19.78 -13.91
CA LEU A 160 13.11 -18.92 -13.34
C LEU A 160 12.89 -17.67 -14.20
N TYR A 161 11.63 -17.46 -14.60
CA TYR A 161 11.17 -16.28 -15.32
C TYR A 161 10.01 -15.60 -14.58
N GLY A 162 9.89 -14.28 -14.75
CA GLY A 162 8.80 -13.49 -14.21
C GLY A 162 7.87 -12.96 -15.30
N MET A 163 6.58 -12.87 -14.98
CA MET A 163 5.57 -12.27 -15.84
C MET A 163 4.64 -11.37 -15.02
N VAL A 164 4.25 -10.24 -15.60
CA VAL A 164 3.36 -9.26 -14.99
C VAL A 164 2.14 -9.11 -15.88
N ALA A 165 0.96 -9.39 -15.32
CA ALA A 165 -0.31 -9.26 -16.00
C ALA A 165 -1.08 -8.07 -15.43
N VAL A 166 -1.38 -7.06 -16.25
CA VAL A 166 -1.94 -5.78 -15.77
C VAL A 166 -3.20 -5.39 -16.51
N VAL A 167 -4.20 -4.90 -15.78
CA VAL A 167 -5.37 -4.28 -16.41
C VAL A 167 -4.99 -2.91 -17.00
N ASP A 168 -4.28 -2.10 -16.22
CA ASP A 168 -3.79 -0.80 -16.66
C ASP A 168 -2.34 -0.53 -16.22
N ALA A 169 -1.57 0.05 -17.13
CA ALA A 169 -0.21 0.52 -16.88
C ALA A 169 0.15 1.59 -17.91
N ASN A 170 0.75 2.70 -17.45
CA ASN A 170 1.23 3.74 -18.33
C ASN A 170 2.46 3.28 -19.15
N LYS A 171 2.80 4.00 -20.23
CA LYS A 171 3.92 3.63 -21.12
C LYS A 171 5.25 3.46 -20.40
N GLU A 172 5.56 4.36 -19.47
CA GLU A 172 6.82 4.33 -18.71
C GLU A 172 6.93 3.06 -17.87
N MET A 173 5.85 2.65 -17.20
CA MET A 173 5.80 1.43 -16.41
C MET A 173 5.90 0.18 -17.26
N ARG A 174 5.25 0.14 -18.43
CA ARG A 174 5.39 -0.97 -19.38
C ARG A 174 6.84 -1.14 -19.81
N GLN A 175 7.50 -0.04 -20.14
CA GLN A 175 8.90 -0.03 -20.53
C GLN A 175 9.80 -0.56 -19.40
N LYS A 176 9.58 -0.08 -18.16
CA LYS A 176 10.32 -0.56 -16.97
C LYS A 176 10.17 -2.05 -16.71
N VAL A 177 9.00 -2.63 -16.96
CA VAL A 177 8.76 -4.09 -16.83
C VAL A 177 9.61 -4.86 -17.84
N ILE A 178 9.60 -4.42 -19.10
CA ILE A 178 10.37 -5.03 -20.19
C ILE A 178 11.87 -4.88 -19.93
N GLU A 179 12.34 -3.71 -19.51
CA GLU A 179 13.75 -3.47 -19.15
C GLU A 179 14.21 -4.31 -17.96
N ALA A 180 13.32 -4.62 -17.02
CA ALA A 180 13.59 -5.55 -15.94
C ALA A 180 13.62 -7.03 -16.39
N GLY A 181 13.38 -7.29 -17.68
CA GLY A 181 13.37 -8.63 -18.28
C GLY A 181 12.16 -9.47 -17.88
N LEU A 182 11.06 -8.83 -17.47
CA LEU A 182 9.80 -9.50 -17.15
C LEU A 182 8.90 -9.54 -18.39
N TYR A 183 8.21 -10.66 -18.61
CA TYR A 183 7.14 -10.70 -19.59
C TYR A 183 6.01 -9.77 -19.15
N LEU A 184 5.48 -8.97 -20.08
CA LEU A 184 4.32 -8.11 -19.84
C LEU A 184 3.11 -8.66 -20.57
N ALA A 185 1.97 -8.74 -19.88
CA ALA A 185 0.68 -9.02 -20.48
C ALA A 185 -0.37 -7.99 -20.04
N LEU A 186 -1.28 -7.64 -20.94
CA LEU A 186 -2.45 -6.82 -20.63
C LEU A 186 -3.67 -7.70 -20.43
N ILE A 187 -4.53 -7.29 -19.50
CA ILE A 187 -5.83 -7.88 -19.25
C ILE A 187 -6.90 -6.89 -19.69
N HIS A 188 -7.68 -7.24 -20.70
CA HIS A 188 -8.85 -6.48 -21.14
C HIS A 188 -9.91 -7.44 -21.66
N ASP A 189 -11.20 -7.15 -21.42
CA ASP A 189 -12.32 -7.93 -21.96
C ASP A 189 -12.18 -9.46 -21.78
N GLU A 190 -11.73 -9.91 -20.60
CA GLU A 190 -11.47 -11.32 -20.27
C GLU A 190 -10.31 -11.97 -21.07
N GLN A 191 -9.62 -11.18 -21.89
CA GLN A 191 -8.46 -11.58 -22.66
C GLN A 191 -7.16 -11.31 -21.90
N PHE A 192 -6.17 -12.13 -22.22
CA PHE A 192 -4.80 -12.01 -21.74
C PHE A 192 -3.92 -11.85 -22.97
N ASP A 193 -3.28 -10.70 -23.13
CA ASP A 193 -2.52 -10.39 -24.35
C ASP A 193 -1.07 -10.06 -24.01
N LEU A 194 -0.14 -10.85 -24.55
CA LEU A 194 1.29 -10.64 -24.35
C LEU A 194 1.76 -9.39 -25.11
N GLN A 195 2.41 -8.46 -24.40
CA GLN A 195 2.86 -7.16 -24.89
C GLN A 195 4.38 -7.00 -24.72
N VAL A 196 5.14 -7.95 -25.25
CA VAL A 196 6.60 -7.86 -25.33
C VAL A 196 7.02 -7.75 -26.81
N PRO A 197 8.14 -7.07 -27.11
CA PRO A 197 8.72 -7.07 -28.45
C PRO A 197 9.05 -8.48 -28.97
N ASP A 198 9.10 -8.66 -30.30
CA ASP A 198 9.41 -9.96 -30.91
C ASP A 198 10.84 -10.45 -30.60
N ASP A 199 11.78 -9.52 -30.40
CA ASP A 199 13.18 -9.77 -30.04
C ASP A 199 13.41 -9.81 -28.52
N PHE A 200 12.36 -9.73 -27.72
CA PHE A 200 12.44 -9.68 -26.26
C PHE A 200 13.21 -10.87 -25.69
N GLN A 201 14.23 -10.58 -24.88
CA GLN A 201 14.98 -11.57 -24.12
C GLN A 201 14.61 -11.46 -22.63
N PRO A 202 13.91 -12.44 -22.06
CA PRO A 202 13.55 -12.39 -20.64
C PRO A 202 14.78 -12.57 -19.75
N GLN A 203 14.78 -11.88 -18.61
CA GLN A 203 15.77 -12.11 -17.56
C GLN A 203 15.52 -13.48 -16.92
N CYS A 204 16.58 -14.30 -16.84
CA CYS A 204 16.56 -15.53 -16.06
C CYS A 204 16.97 -15.18 -14.62
N PHE A 205 16.03 -15.22 -13.69
CA PHE A 205 16.25 -14.82 -12.28
C PHE A 205 16.93 -15.89 -11.44
N HIS A 206 16.88 -17.14 -11.90
CA HIS A 206 17.61 -18.28 -11.36
C HIS A 206 17.98 -19.20 -12.53
N GLN A 207 19.25 -19.58 -12.62
CA GLN A 207 19.72 -20.60 -13.54
C GLN A 207 20.10 -21.85 -12.75
N PRO A 208 19.72 -23.05 -13.22
CA PRO A 208 20.21 -24.28 -12.59
C PRO A 208 21.73 -24.34 -12.71
N GLU A 209 22.40 -24.73 -11.62
CA GLU A 209 23.84 -24.98 -11.64
C GLU A 209 24.11 -26.10 -12.67
N VAL A 210 24.93 -25.79 -13.68
CA VAL A 210 25.44 -26.82 -14.57
C VAL A 210 26.43 -27.61 -13.73
N LEU A 211 26.07 -28.84 -13.35
CA LEU A 211 27.01 -29.78 -12.77
C LEU A 211 28.06 -30.06 -13.83
N SER A 212 29.19 -29.33 -13.77
CA SER A 212 30.41 -29.64 -14.50
C SER A 212 30.78 -31.07 -14.13
N THR A 213 30.58 -31.99 -15.06
CA THR A 213 30.97 -33.40 -14.91
C THR A 213 32.43 -33.55 -15.29
#